data_AF-A0AAD5RB12-F1
#
_entry.id   AF-A0AAD5RB12-F1
#
_cell.length_a   1.000
_cell.length_b   1.000
_cell.length_c   1.000
_cell.angle_alpha   90.00
_cell.angle_beta   90.00
_cell.angle_gamma   90.00
#
_symmetry.space_group_name_H-M   'P 1'
#
loop_
_entity.id
_entity.type
_entity.pdbx_description
1 polymer ?
#
loop_
_entity_poly.entity_id
_entity_poly.type
_entity_poly.pdbx_seq_one_letter_code
_entity_poly.pdbx_strand_id
1 'polypeptide(L)'
;MRLTAFVILLMTTMLIDCAPRTDVPSGSSNDSVLSGFERLRLRAHRRRHRHKTSFINENDELFDTIVDHHQHRHQHRTRKNKNAMNKNRERNEDLCAMERRTVDLNTLGDEFDPPFLVEIRCQNTADYERGYTESLVEQACVHDLLRCVQRYGEVHVSKRPVGSVYWSPHTLRNVPIGCDCMWPVDRYGHQEL
;
A
#
# COMPACT_ATOMS: atom_id res chain seq x y z
N MET A 1 25.87 -63.19 -31.66
CA MET A 1 24.73 -62.79 -30.81
C MET A 1 25.08 -62.97 -29.33
N ARG A 2 25.91 -62.10 -28.73
CA ARG A 2 26.24 -62.13 -27.28
C ARG A 2 26.74 -60.77 -26.77
N LEU A 3 25.98 -59.69 -26.98
CA LEU A 3 26.38 -58.36 -26.50
C LEU A 3 25.22 -57.46 -26.03
N THR A 4 24.00 -57.98 -25.95
CA THR A 4 22.82 -57.21 -25.50
C THR A 4 22.36 -57.52 -24.07
N ALA A 5 22.99 -58.49 -23.38
CA ALA A 5 22.55 -58.95 -22.06
C ALA A 5 23.25 -58.26 -20.86
N PHE A 6 24.31 -57.48 -21.07
CA PHE A 6 25.09 -56.88 -19.97
C PHE A 6 24.63 -55.47 -19.54
N VAL A 7 23.79 -54.80 -20.32
CA VAL A 7 23.37 -53.41 -20.02
C VAL A 7 22.16 -53.35 -19.08
N ILE A 8 21.38 -54.43 -18.97
CA ILE A 8 20.14 -54.44 -18.17
C ILE A 8 20.42 -54.72 -16.68
N LEU A 9 21.59 -55.26 -16.32
CA LEU A 9 21.90 -55.65 -14.93
C LEU A 9 22.52 -54.54 -14.06
N LEU A 10 22.76 -53.33 -14.59
CA LEU A 10 23.35 -52.22 -13.84
C LEU A 10 22.36 -51.13 -13.40
N MET A 11 21.07 -51.24 -13.74
CA MET A 11 20.06 -50.23 -13.41
C MET A 11 19.15 -50.60 -12.22
N THR A 12 19.38 -51.71 -11.53
CA THR A 12 18.48 -52.21 -10.46
C THR A 12 19.06 -52.16 -9.04
N THR A 13 20.20 -51.50 -8.79
CA THR A 13 20.82 -51.41 -7.43
C THR A 13 20.84 -50.01 -6.82
N MET A 14 20.08 -49.04 -7.34
CA MET A 14 19.94 -47.68 -6.76
C MET A 14 18.59 -47.47 -6.03
N LEU A 15 17.96 -48.56 -5.59
CA LEU A 15 16.87 -48.54 -4.64
C LEU A 15 17.37 -49.22 -3.38
N ILE A 16 17.67 -48.45 -2.34
CA ILE A 16 17.50 -48.74 -0.90
C ILE A 16 18.22 -47.64 -0.09
N ASP A 17 17.55 -47.18 0.97
CA ASP A 17 17.98 -46.32 2.06
C ASP A 17 18.00 -44.79 1.89
N CYS A 18 16.83 -44.19 2.14
CA CYS A 18 16.73 -43.00 3.00
C CYS A 18 15.37 -43.01 3.71
N ALA A 19 15.31 -43.65 4.89
CA ALA A 19 14.24 -43.46 5.87
C ALA A 19 14.54 -42.22 6.75
N PRO A 20 13.51 -41.56 7.32
CA PRO A 20 13.62 -40.26 7.94
C PRO A 20 14.09 -40.39 9.40
N ARG A 21 14.94 -39.45 9.85
CA ARG A 21 15.23 -39.27 11.27
C ARG A 21 14.93 -37.82 11.67
N THR A 22 13.91 -37.72 12.53
CA THR A 22 13.56 -36.56 13.33
C THR A 22 14.69 -36.24 14.32
N ASP A 23 14.98 -34.95 14.51
CA ASP A 23 14.83 -34.23 15.79
C ASP A 23 15.76 -33.00 15.95
N VAL A 24 15.11 -31.80 15.97
CA VAL A 24 15.31 -30.64 16.87
C VAL A 24 16.52 -29.68 16.63
N PRO A 25 16.48 -28.34 16.95
CA PRO A 25 15.41 -27.49 17.51
C PRO A 25 14.97 -26.25 16.69
N SER A 26 13.73 -25.87 16.99
CA SER A 26 13.10 -24.54 16.97
C SER A 26 13.99 -23.29 16.92
N GLY A 27 13.90 -22.57 15.81
CA GLY A 27 14.07 -21.12 15.74
C GLY A 27 12.83 -20.53 15.08
N SER A 28 11.98 -19.87 15.86
CA SER A 28 10.76 -19.23 15.37
C SER A 28 11.10 -18.00 14.54
N SER A 29 11.11 -18.12 13.22
CA SER A 29 10.95 -16.98 12.32
C SER A 29 9.55 -17.04 11.75
N ASN A 30 8.63 -16.33 12.41
CA ASN A 30 7.37 -15.91 11.81
C ASN A 30 7.69 -15.01 10.61
N ASP A 31 8.04 -15.60 9.47
CA ASP A 31 8.04 -14.92 8.18
C ASP A 31 6.58 -14.74 7.78
N SER A 32 5.90 -13.81 8.44
CA SER A 32 4.68 -13.23 7.92
C SER A 32 5.02 -12.65 6.56
N VAL A 33 4.49 -13.23 5.49
CA VAL A 33 4.54 -12.69 4.13
C VAL A 33 4.05 -11.26 4.21
N LEU A 34 4.98 -10.32 4.27
CA LEU A 34 4.67 -8.90 4.42
C LEU A 34 3.80 -8.50 3.22
N SER A 35 2.57 -8.09 3.48
CA SER A 35 1.66 -7.51 2.49
C SER A 35 2.41 -6.44 1.68
N GLY A 36 2.12 -6.35 0.38
CA GLY A 36 2.77 -5.39 -0.53
C GLY A 36 2.78 -3.95 0.01
N PHE A 37 1.74 -3.58 0.78
CA PHE A 37 1.64 -2.31 1.48
C PHE A 37 2.78 -2.08 2.49
N GLU A 38 3.10 -3.09 3.28
CA GLU A 38 4.14 -3.00 4.32
C GLU A 38 5.54 -2.89 3.70
N ARG A 39 5.75 -3.56 2.55
CA ARG A 39 7.00 -3.40 1.77
C ARG A 39 7.15 -1.98 1.23
N LEU A 40 6.07 -1.37 0.73
CA LEU A 40 6.09 0.02 0.26
C LEU A 40 6.32 0.99 1.41
N ARG A 41 5.66 0.79 2.55
CA ARG A 41 5.85 1.58 3.78
C ARG A 41 7.31 1.51 4.25
N LEU A 42 7.92 0.33 4.21
CA LEU A 42 9.33 0.14 4.56
C LEU A 42 10.28 0.85 3.57
N ARG A 43 10.00 0.79 2.26
CA ARG A 43 10.75 1.54 1.23
C ARG A 43 10.64 3.05 1.43
N ALA A 44 9.44 3.57 1.70
CA ALA A 44 9.22 4.99 1.96
C ALA A 44 9.87 5.47 3.27
N HIS A 45 9.92 4.62 4.30
CA HIS A 45 10.65 4.90 5.54
C HIS A 45 12.16 5.00 5.31
N ARG A 46 12.75 4.06 4.55
CA ARG A 46 14.19 4.07 4.22
C ARG A 46 14.62 5.32 3.43
N ARG A 47 13.80 5.79 2.48
CA ARG A 47 14.09 7.02 1.71
C ARG A 47 14.22 8.26 2.59
N ARG A 48 13.40 8.37 3.66
CA ARG A 48 13.44 9.52 4.57
C ARG A 48 14.71 9.60 5.41
N HIS A 49 15.30 8.46 5.79
CA HIS A 49 16.55 8.44 6.55
C HIS A 49 17.78 8.69 5.67
N ARG A 50 17.75 8.31 4.39
CA ARG A 50 18.87 8.55 3.46
C ARG A 50 19.14 10.04 3.21
N HIS A 51 18.13 10.90 3.27
CA HIS A 51 18.31 12.36 3.16
C HIS A 51 18.89 13.01 4.42
N LYS A 52 18.83 12.34 5.58
CA LYS A 52 19.38 12.88 6.83
C LYS A 52 20.88 12.62 6.98
N THR A 53 21.40 11.60 6.29
CA THR A 53 22.80 11.18 6.39
C THR A 53 23.68 11.68 5.23
N SER A 54 23.15 12.40 4.24
CA SER A 54 23.96 12.88 3.09
C SER A 54 24.47 14.31 3.20
N PHE A 55 24.33 14.97 4.36
CA PHE A 55 24.82 16.34 4.60
C PHE A 55 25.99 16.43 5.59
N ILE A 56 26.57 15.29 6.00
CA ILE A 56 27.73 15.29 6.88
C ILE A 56 28.79 14.44 6.21
N ASN A 57 29.59 15.07 5.35
CA ASN A 57 31.04 14.95 5.38
C ASN A 57 31.72 15.82 4.30
N GLU A 58 32.91 16.28 4.67
CA GLU A 58 33.93 16.98 3.87
C GLU A 58 33.71 18.51 3.73
N ASN A 59 34.19 19.26 4.74
CA ASN A 59 35.23 20.31 4.59
C ASN A 59 35.47 21.09 5.91
N ASP A 60 36.65 20.88 6.48
CA ASP A 60 37.58 21.81 7.13
C ASP A 60 37.30 22.48 8.51
N GLU A 61 38.14 22.08 9.47
CA GLU A 61 38.27 22.37 10.90
C GLU A 61 38.71 23.80 11.28
N LEU A 62 38.16 24.86 10.66
CA LEU A 62 38.58 26.25 11.00
C LEU A 62 37.44 27.20 11.41
N PHE A 63 36.19 26.74 11.43
CA PHE A 63 35.03 27.61 11.71
C PHE A 63 34.39 27.45 13.10
N ASP A 64 34.91 26.58 13.96
CA ASP A 64 34.26 26.25 15.24
C ASP A 64 34.41 27.34 16.33
N THR A 65 35.33 28.30 16.20
CA THR A 65 35.57 29.29 17.27
C THR A 65 34.77 30.59 17.13
N ILE A 66 34.14 30.85 15.97
CA ILE A 66 33.37 32.10 15.72
C ILE A 66 31.85 31.88 15.92
N VAL A 67 31.38 30.65 15.78
CA VAL A 67 29.95 30.31 15.84
C VAL A 67 29.40 30.30 17.28
N ASP A 68 30.26 30.08 18.28
CA ASP A 68 29.82 29.86 19.66
C ASP A 68 29.34 31.13 20.39
N HIS A 69 29.87 32.31 20.02
CA HIS A 69 29.41 33.57 20.62
C HIS A 69 28.10 34.10 20.02
N HIS A 70 27.73 33.68 18.80
CA HIS A 70 26.47 34.08 18.16
C HIS A 70 25.32 33.10 18.40
N GLN A 71 25.59 31.85 18.79
CA GLN A 71 24.53 30.85 19.01
C GLN A 71 23.74 31.05 20.32
N HIS A 72 24.33 31.61 21.37
CA HIS A 72 23.60 31.87 22.62
C HIS A 72 22.53 32.97 22.50
N ARG A 73 22.66 33.89 21.53
CA ARG A 73 21.68 34.98 21.34
C ARG A 73 20.49 34.59 20.46
N HIS A 74 20.63 33.58 19.61
CA HIS A 74 19.55 33.09 18.75
C HIS A 74 18.74 31.92 19.34
N GLN A 75 19.29 31.18 20.30
CA GLN A 75 18.55 30.05 20.92
C GLN A 75 17.47 30.48 21.92
N HIS A 76 17.52 31.71 22.45
CA HIS A 76 16.46 32.22 23.35
C HIS A 76 15.24 32.83 22.65
N ARG A 77 15.32 33.12 21.34
CA ARG A 77 14.15 33.60 20.56
C ARG A 77 13.36 32.50 19.84
N THR A 78 13.88 31.28 19.75
CA THR A 78 13.23 30.16 19.04
C THR A 78 12.56 29.12 19.95
N ARG A 79 12.67 29.27 21.27
CA ARG A 79 12.00 28.40 22.26
C ARG A 79 10.64 28.90 22.77
N LYS A 80 10.16 30.05 22.29
CA LYS A 80 8.90 30.68 22.75
C LYS A 80 7.81 30.77 21.67
N ASN A 81 7.80 29.85 20.69
CA ASN A 81 6.70 29.81 19.71
C ASN A 81 6.38 28.43 19.12
N LYS A 82 6.68 27.34 19.83
CA LYS A 82 6.22 25.99 19.43
C LYS A 82 4.85 25.60 20.03
N ASN A 83 4.34 26.37 20.98
CA ASN A 83 3.05 26.11 21.64
C ASN A 83 1.88 26.92 21.07
N ALA A 84 2.10 27.78 20.07
CA ALA A 84 1.07 28.67 19.51
C ALA A 84 0.36 28.13 18.26
N MET A 85 0.77 26.96 17.73
CA MET A 85 0.20 26.39 16.49
C MET A 85 -0.76 25.22 16.71
N ASN A 86 -1.16 24.98 17.97
CA ASN A 86 -2.24 24.05 18.35
C ASN A 86 -3.55 24.80 18.63
N LYS A 87 -3.82 25.90 17.90
CA LYS A 87 -5.20 26.37 17.78
C LYS A 87 -5.95 25.30 17.01
N ASN A 88 -6.95 24.69 17.65
CA ASN A 88 -7.88 23.70 17.13
C ASN A 88 -8.17 23.96 15.65
N ARG A 89 -7.43 23.29 14.76
CA ARG A 89 -7.79 23.25 13.35
C ARG A 89 -9.10 22.49 13.28
N GLU A 90 -10.09 23.11 12.67
CA GLU A 90 -11.33 22.46 12.31
C GLU A 90 -11.00 21.16 11.56
N ARG A 91 -11.56 20.04 12.03
CA ARG A 91 -11.40 18.74 11.39
C ARG A 91 -12.64 18.51 10.55
N ASN A 92 -12.43 18.37 9.24
CA ASN A 92 -13.49 17.99 8.33
C ASN A 92 -13.57 16.46 8.30
N GLU A 93 -14.78 15.93 8.34
CA GLU A 93 -15.07 14.51 8.19
C GLU A 93 -15.80 14.27 6.87
N ASP A 94 -15.71 13.04 6.36
CA ASP A 94 -16.40 12.64 5.15
C ASP A 94 -17.91 12.60 5.40
N LEU A 95 -18.70 13.22 4.50
CA LEU A 95 -20.17 13.20 4.60
C LEU A 95 -20.76 11.82 4.30
N CYS A 96 -20.02 11.00 3.54
CA CYS A 96 -20.39 9.65 3.15
C CYS A 96 -19.51 8.65 3.89
N ALA A 97 -20.14 7.68 4.55
CA ALA A 97 -19.45 6.53 5.09
C ALA A 97 -18.84 5.68 3.97
N MET A 98 -17.57 5.33 4.13
CA MET A 98 -16.78 4.64 3.12
C MET A 98 -16.02 3.47 3.73
N GLU A 99 -15.85 2.42 2.94
CA GLU A 99 -14.94 1.33 3.22
C GLU A 99 -13.70 1.43 2.34
N ARG A 100 -12.52 1.29 2.95
CA ARG A 100 -11.24 1.22 2.23
C ARG A 100 -10.72 -0.21 2.23
N ARG A 101 -10.44 -0.74 1.04
CA ARG A 101 -9.91 -2.10 0.87
C ARG A 101 -8.64 -2.07 0.03
N THR A 102 -7.60 -2.74 0.50
CA THR A 102 -6.39 -2.99 -0.30
C THR A 102 -6.58 -4.26 -1.12
N VAL A 103 -6.38 -4.17 -2.43
CA VAL A 103 -6.51 -5.28 -3.37
C VAL A 103 -5.13 -5.58 -3.94
N ASP A 104 -4.66 -6.82 -3.78
CA ASP A 104 -3.42 -7.30 -4.40
C ASP A 104 -3.64 -7.47 -5.91
N LEU A 105 -2.69 -6.98 -6.70
CA LEU A 105 -2.73 -7.05 -8.16
C LEU A 105 -1.86 -8.16 -8.71
N ASN A 106 -0.86 -8.63 -7.97
CA ASN A 106 0.04 -9.66 -8.46
C ASN A 106 -0.71 -10.98 -8.66
N THR A 107 -0.44 -11.62 -9.78
CA THR A 107 -0.98 -12.94 -10.11
C THR A 107 0.16 -13.93 -10.31
N LEU A 108 -0.18 -15.19 -10.61
CA LEU A 108 0.84 -16.21 -10.93
C LEU A 108 1.60 -15.90 -12.23
N GLY A 109 1.00 -15.13 -13.16
CA GLY A 109 1.59 -14.82 -14.46
C GLY A 109 2.14 -13.40 -14.60
N ASP A 110 1.61 -12.47 -13.81
CA ASP A 110 1.89 -11.04 -13.95
C ASP A 110 2.27 -10.38 -12.61
N GLU A 111 3.27 -9.51 -12.67
CA GLU A 111 3.68 -8.62 -11.59
C GLU A 111 3.27 -7.17 -11.90
N PHE A 112 2.85 -6.46 -10.85
CA PHE A 112 2.44 -5.07 -10.91
C PHE A 112 3.29 -4.18 -10.00
N ASP A 113 3.48 -2.93 -10.39
CA ASP A 113 4.07 -1.87 -9.56
C ASP A 113 3.19 -0.60 -9.60
N PRO A 114 2.59 -0.19 -8.47
CA PRO A 114 2.57 -0.89 -7.18
C PRO A 114 1.87 -2.26 -7.25
N PRO A 115 2.21 -3.23 -6.38
CA PRO A 115 1.63 -4.58 -6.41
C PRO A 115 0.22 -4.64 -5.81
N PHE A 116 -0.37 -3.52 -5.46
CA PHE A 116 -1.71 -3.42 -4.91
C PHE A 116 -2.34 -2.10 -5.34
N LEU A 117 -3.67 -2.03 -5.25
CA LEU A 117 -4.41 -0.78 -5.27
C LEU A 117 -5.27 -0.63 -4.02
N VAL A 118 -5.78 0.57 -3.80
CA VAL A 118 -6.74 0.86 -2.74
C VAL A 118 -8.08 1.18 -3.39
N GLU A 119 -9.04 0.32 -3.14
CA GLU A 119 -10.45 0.55 -3.45
C GLU A 119 -11.07 1.36 -2.32
N ILE A 120 -11.88 2.36 -2.68
CA ILE A 120 -12.71 3.12 -1.75
C ILE A 120 -14.16 2.99 -2.21
N ARG A 121 -14.95 2.27 -1.42
CA ARG A 121 -16.35 1.97 -1.71
C ARG A 121 -17.27 2.71 -0.76
N CYS A 122 -18.43 3.15 -1.24
CA CYS A 122 -19.48 3.65 -0.35
C CYS A 122 -20.00 2.47 0.46
N GLN A 123 -20.27 2.71 1.74
CA GLN A 123 -20.58 1.63 2.66
C GLN A 123 -21.79 0.81 2.18
N ASN A 124 -22.83 1.47 1.69
CA ASN A 124 -24.00 0.80 1.12
C ASN A 124 -23.69 -0.11 -0.09
N THR A 125 -22.81 0.34 -1.00
CA THR A 125 -22.34 -0.47 -2.13
C THR A 125 -21.54 -1.67 -1.65
N ALA A 126 -20.63 -1.45 -0.69
CA ALA A 126 -19.81 -2.51 -0.13
C ALA A 126 -20.64 -3.57 0.60
N ASP A 127 -21.65 -3.15 1.36
CA ASP A 127 -22.55 -4.04 2.09
C ASP A 127 -23.41 -4.88 1.15
N TYR A 128 -23.92 -4.27 0.07
CA TYR A 128 -24.68 -4.96 -0.97
C TYR A 128 -23.83 -6.00 -1.71
N GLU A 129 -22.61 -5.65 -2.13
CA GLU A 129 -21.71 -6.58 -2.84
C GLU A 129 -21.26 -7.77 -1.98
N ARG A 130 -21.26 -7.62 -0.65
CA ARG A 130 -21.00 -8.71 0.30
C ARG A 130 -22.23 -9.55 0.62
N GLY A 131 -23.41 -9.13 0.20
CA GLY A 131 -24.68 -9.76 0.52
C GLY A 131 -25.13 -9.52 1.96
N TYR A 132 -24.68 -8.45 2.62
CA TYR A 132 -25.24 -8.05 3.92
C TYR A 132 -26.65 -7.46 3.78
N THR A 133 -26.97 -6.90 2.61
CA THR A 133 -28.32 -6.43 2.26
C THR A 133 -28.80 -7.13 0.99
N GLU A 134 -30.10 -7.42 0.91
CA GLU A 134 -30.72 -8.05 -0.27
C GLU A 134 -30.79 -7.10 -1.47
N SER A 135 -30.80 -5.80 -1.22
CA SER A 135 -30.85 -4.74 -2.23
C SER A 135 -29.90 -3.60 -1.88
N LEU A 136 -29.58 -2.78 -2.89
CA LEU A 136 -28.75 -1.59 -2.71
C LEU A 136 -29.56 -0.52 -1.98
N VAL A 137 -29.29 -0.35 -0.68
CA VAL A 137 -29.91 0.69 0.14
C VAL A 137 -29.24 2.02 -0.14
N GLU A 138 -30.01 3.09 -0.30
CA GLU A 138 -29.42 4.42 -0.48
C GLU A 138 -28.80 4.93 0.82
N GLN A 139 -27.62 5.52 0.70
CA GLN A 139 -26.99 6.27 1.77
C GLN A 139 -27.22 7.75 1.54
N ALA A 140 -27.82 8.43 2.50
CA ALA A 140 -28.03 9.86 2.45
C ALA A 140 -26.95 10.63 3.20
N CYS A 141 -26.81 11.91 2.87
CA CYS A 141 -25.87 12.84 3.49
C CYS A 141 -26.53 14.23 3.60
N VAL A 142 -26.04 15.08 4.51
CA VAL A 142 -26.61 16.41 4.79
C VAL A 142 -28.10 16.35 5.12
N HIS A 143 -28.42 15.90 6.34
CA HIS A 143 -29.81 15.83 6.85
C HIS A 143 -30.79 15.12 5.88
N ASP A 144 -30.34 14.03 5.27
CA ASP A 144 -31.10 13.23 4.30
C ASP A 144 -31.52 13.96 3.01
N LEU A 145 -30.93 15.12 2.72
CA LEU A 145 -31.22 15.91 1.52
C LEU A 145 -30.39 15.48 0.31
N LEU A 146 -29.15 15.05 0.52
CA LEU A 146 -28.23 14.65 -0.54
C LEU A 146 -28.02 13.14 -0.51
N ARG A 147 -27.48 12.58 -1.59
CA ARG A 147 -27.17 11.15 -1.69
C ARG A 147 -25.68 10.89 -1.86
N CYS A 148 -25.20 9.84 -1.22
CA CYS A 148 -23.85 9.33 -1.42
C CYS A 148 -23.79 8.48 -2.69
N VAL A 149 -22.88 8.84 -3.59
CA VAL A 149 -22.71 8.20 -4.89
C VAL A 149 -21.31 7.64 -5.03
N GLN A 150 -21.22 6.36 -5.44
CA GLN A 150 -19.95 5.71 -5.72
C GLN A 150 -19.26 6.37 -6.92
N ARG A 151 -18.01 6.75 -6.73
CA ARG A 151 -17.14 7.21 -7.81
C ARG A 151 -16.21 6.13 -8.28
N TYR A 152 -16.11 6.05 -9.60
CA TYR A 152 -15.19 5.19 -10.31
C TYR A 152 -14.19 6.03 -11.09
N GLY A 153 -13.00 5.48 -11.26
CA GLY A 153 -11.93 6.13 -12.00
C GLY A 153 -10.97 5.13 -12.64
N GLU A 154 -9.93 5.70 -13.25
CA GLU A 154 -8.82 4.93 -13.81
C GLU A 154 -7.61 5.02 -12.89
N VAL A 155 -6.87 3.92 -12.77
CA VAL A 155 -5.61 3.85 -12.04
C VAL A 155 -4.52 3.33 -12.97
N HIS A 156 -3.41 4.07 -13.06
CA HIS A 156 -2.26 3.69 -13.86
C HIS A 156 -1.24 2.94 -13.01
N VAL A 157 -0.83 1.77 -13.49
CA VAL A 157 0.16 0.89 -12.86
C VAL A 157 1.17 0.43 -13.91
N SER A 158 2.32 -0.05 -13.47
CA SER A 158 3.24 -0.78 -14.34
C SER A 158 2.96 -2.27 -14.25
N LYS A 159 2.99 -3.00 -15.37
CA LYS A 159 2.77 -4.44 -15.44
C LYS A 159 3.93 -5.12 -16.16
N ARG A 160 4.27 -6.35 -15.76
CA ARG A 160 5.17 -7.23 -16.51
C ARG A 160 4.79 -8.70 -16.30
N PRO A 161 5.13 -9.60 -17.23
CA PRO A 161 5.15 -11.03 -16.92
C PRO A 161 6.14 -11.33 -15.79
N VAL A 162 5.81 -12.29 -14.93
CA VAL A 162 6.72 -12.74 -13.84
C VAL A 162 8.08 -13.12 -14.41
N GLY A 163 9.16 -12.62 -13.80
CA GLY A 163 10.53 -12.85 -14.24
C GLY A 163 11.00 -12.04 -15.46
N SER A 164 10.10 -11.29 -16.11
CA SER A 164 10.49 -10.36 -17.18
C SER A 164 11.24 -9.15 -16.61
N VAL A 165 12.13 -8.57 -17.41
CA VAL A 165 12.81 -7.30 -17.09
C VAL A 165 12.00 -6.09 -17.61
N TYR A 166 11.08 -6.31 -18.56
CA TYR A 166 10.37 -5.25 -19.25
C TYR A 166 9.04 -4.93 -18.57
N TRP A 167 8.95 -3.70 -18.04
CA TRP A 167 7.71 -3.11 -17.53
C TRP A 167 6.99 -2.35 -18.64
N SER A 168 5.66 -2.46 -18.67
CA SER A 168 4.80 -1.69 -19.56
C SER A 168 3.72 -0.95 -18.77
N PRO A 169 3.27 0.24 -19.23
CA PRO A 169 2.17 0.94 -18.60
C PRO A 169 0.87 0.15 -18.79
N HIS A 170 0.05 0.11 -17.74
CA HIS A 170 -1.24 -0.55 -17.72
C HIS A 170 -2.27 0.32 -16.99
N THR A 171 -3.48 0.37 -17.53
CA THR A 171 -4.57 1.18 -16.96
C THR A 171 -5.69 0.27 -16.50
N LEU A 172 -5.94 0.29 -15.19
CA LEU A 172 -7.09 -0.35 -14.57
C LEU A 172 -8.27 0.63 -14.65
N ARG A 173 -9.39 0.17 -15.20
CA ARG A 173 -10.61 0.97 -15.37
C ARG A 173 -11.66 0.56 -14.36
N ASN A 174 -12.62 1.46 -14.13
CA ASN A 174 -13.74 1.24 -13.22
C ASN A 174 -13.29 0.86 -11.79
N VAL A 175 -12.17 1.45 -11.34
CA VAL A 175 -11.70 1.27 -9.97
C VAL A 175 -12.56 2.16 -9.06
N PRO A 176 -13.16 1.63 -7.97
CA PRO A 176 -13.87 2.45 -7.00
C PRO A 176 -12.88 3.33 -6.23
N ILE A 177 -12.93 4.65 -6.45
CA ILE A 177 -11.94 5.62 -5.95
C ILE A 177 -12.44 6.52 -4.83
N GLY A 178 -13.75 6.53 -4.55
CA GLY A 178 -14.32 7.37 -3.49
C GLY A 178 -15.84 7.48 -3.55
N CYS A 179 -16.38 8.33 -2.70
CA CYS A 179 -17.80 8.63 -2.61
C CYS A 179 -18.03 10.13 -2.54
N ASP A 180 -18.97 10.63 -3.33
CA ASP A 180 -19.35 12.03 -3.32
C ASP A 180 -20.79 12.18 -2.80
N CYS A 181 -21.01 13.23 -2.01
CA CYS A 181 -22.33 13.64 -1.57
C CYS A 181 -22.95 14.56 -2.64
N MET A 182 -23.91 14.04 -3.40
CA MET A 182 -24.44 14.69 -4.61
C MET A 182 -25.92 15.03 -4.49
N TRP A 183 -26.34 16.06 -5.22
CA TRP A 183 -27.73 16.46 -5.37
C TRP A 183 -28.51 15.49 -6.26
N PRO A 184 -29.60 14.86 -5.78
CA PRO A 184 -30.43 13.98 -6.58
C PRO A 184 -31.39 14.78 -7.46
N VAL A 185 -30.96 15.04 -8.70
CA VAL A 185 -31.74 15.77 -9.73
C VAL A 185 -33.09 15.10 -10.01
N ASP A 186 -33.16 13.78 -9.87
CA ASP A 186 -34.38 12.99 -10.03
C ASP A 186 -35.45 13.28 -8.97
N ARG A 187 -35.05 13.75 -7.77
CA ARG A 187 -35.99 14.10 -6.69
C ARG A 187 -36.33 15.58 -6.63
N TYR A 188 -35.33 16.43 -6.84
CA TYR A 188 -35.46 17.86 -6.58
C TYR A 188 -35.29 18.75 -7.81
N GLY A 189 -35.07 18.16 -8.99
CA GLY A 189 -34.82 18.90 -10.22
C GLY A 189 -33.37 19.40 -10.34
N HIS A 190 -33.06 20.04 -11.45
CA HIS A 190 -31.78 20.72 -11.63
C HIS A 190 -31.71 21.92 -10.69
N GLN A 191 -30.52 22.19 -10.15
CA GLN A 191 -30.30 23.41 -9.38
C GLN A 191 -30.28 24.60 -10.36
N GLU A 192 -31.33 25.41 -10.34
CA GLU A 192 -31.31 26.71 -11.01
C GLU A 192 -30.39 27.63 -10.20
N LEU A 193 -29.25 28.00 -10.80
CA LEU A 193 -28.25 28.92 -10.25
C LEU A 193 -28.36 30.29 -10.92
#